data_AF-A0A4S9WV63-F1
#
_entry.id   AF-A0A4S9WV63-F1
#
_cell.length_a   1.000
_cell.length_b   1.000
_cell.length_c   1.000
_cell.angle_alpha   90.00
_cell.angle_beta   90.00
_cell.angle_gamma   90.00
#
_symmetry.space_group_name_H-M   'P 1'
#
loop_
_entity.id
_entity.type
_entity.pdbx_description
1 polymer ?
#
loop_
_entity_poly.entity_id
_entity_poly.type
_entity_poly.pdbx_seq_one_letter_code
_entity_poly.pdbx_strand_id
1 'polypeptide(L)'
;MAPFFDILSFLVSAETTTQSVFAVPTTENFAHSSCHPSVFSFPTIPGAELINISASSVLNYTKTSLLPGTEATKSYTIDFCNITITYKHTSHNESINVSIWAPKPDDWNRRILALGGGGYAATFDHLYQTAAAGKGFVAIGTDSGHPSGMTSAFDTSWALDADGNSNTHLTEDWGFRTLGEMSVIGKHIVEEYYNRLPDYAYFTGCSGGGRQGLVLAQRYPKAFDGILAAAPAINLETFIPAAYWPTQVMRELKVYPAPCEIEAFTVAAIQQCDALDGDEDGTISMPESCHFEASRLIGKELSCDGEQRRFTKEAAMSVR
;
A
#
# COMPACT_ATOMS: atom_id res chain seq x y z
N MET A 1 -3.32 8.95 50.04
CA MET A 1 -4.28 9.20 51.13
C MET A 1 -5.66 8.97 50.57
N ALA A 2 -6.27 7.88 51.00
CA ALA A 2 -7.69 7.57 50.86
C ALA A 2 -8.50 8.48 51.81
N PRO A 3 -9.79 8.22 52.07
CA PRO A 3 -10.93 7.85 51.23
C PRO A 3 -12.16 8.71 51.60
N PHE A 4 -13.34 8.46 51.03
CA PHE A 4 -14.54 8.38 51.87
C PHE A 4 -15.47 7.27 51.35
N PHE A 5 -15.64 6.28 52.21
CA PHE A 5 -16.60 5.18 52.17
C PHE A 5 -18.00 5.68 52.54
N ASP A 6 -19.04 4.98 52.07
CA ASP A 6 -20.19 4.50 52.87
C ASP A 6 -21.18 3.76 51.95
N ILE A 7 -21.99 2.78 52.35
CA ILE A 7 -21.88 1.58 53.19
C ILE A 7 -23.23 0.82 52.98
N LEU A 8 -23.15 -0.52 52.95
CA LEU A 8 -24.17 -1.57 53.21
C LEU A 8 -25.55 -1.61 52.50
N SER A 9 -25.70 -2.67 51.70
CA SER A 9 -26.55 -3.87 51.91
C SER A 9 -27.97 -3.77 52.51
N PHE A 10 -28.96 -4.30 51.76
CA PHE A 10 -30.06 -5.11 52.29
C PHE A 10 -30.42 -6.26 51.32
N LEU A 11 -30.71 -7.44 51.89
CA LEU A 11 -31.04 -8.71 51.24
C LEU A 11 -32.52 -9.07 51.46
N VAL A 12 -33.01 -10.02 50.63
CA VAL A 12 -34.25 -10.84 50.71
C VAL A 12 -35.49 -10.11 50.13
N SER A 13 -36.23 -10.64 49.14
CA SER A 13 -36.89 -11.95 49.11
C SER A 13 -37.07 -12.52 47.69
N ALA A 14 -37.07 -13.85 47.61
CA ALA A 14 -37.39 -14.64 46.43
C ALA A 14 -38.91 -14.74 46.23
N GLU A 15 -39.37 -14.58 44.98
CA GLU A 15 -40.61 -15.18 44.49
C GLU A 15 -40.35 -15.78 43.10
N THR A 16 -40.67 -17.06 42.99
CA THR A 16 -40.56 -17.89 41.80
C THR A 16 -41.73 -17.59 40.87
N THR A 17 -41.46 -17.07 39.68
CA THR A 17 -42.43 -17.14 38.57
C THR A 17 -41.71 -17.58 37.30
N THR A 18 -42.05 -18.77 36.82
CA THR A 18 -41.64 -19.31 35.54
C THR A 18 -42.31 -18.53 34.41
N GLN A 19 -41.56 -17.68 33.72
CA GLN A 19 -41.93 -17.17 32.40
C GLN A 19 -40.75 -17.32 31.45
N SER A 20 -41.05 -17.88 30.28
CA SER A 20 -40.14 -18.18 29.18
C SER A 20 -39.41 -16.92 28.71
N VAL A 21 -38.12 -16.84 29.02
CA VAL A 21 -37.21 -15.81 28.51
C VAL A 21 -36.84 -16.19 27.07
N PHE A 22 -37.35 -15.44 26.10
CA PHE A 22 -36.66 -15.33 24.82
C PHE A 22 -35.30 -14.69 25.10
N ALA A 23 -34.23 -15.45 24.92
CA ALA A 23 -32.87 -14.96 25.09
C ALA A 23 -32.62 -13.82 24.09
N VAL A 24 -32.53 -12.59 24.59
CA VAL A 24 -31.89 -11.49 23.88
C VAL A 24 -30.40 -11.85 23.78
N PRO A 25 -29.78 -11.88 22.60
CA PRO A 25 -28.36 -12.19 22.50
C PRO A 25 -27.59 -11.07 23.22
N THR A 26 -26.85 -11.44 24.26
CA THR A 26 -25.87 -10.55 24.87
C THR A 26 -24.72 -10.33 23.88
N THR A 27 -24.19 -9.10 23.89
CA THR A 27 -23.16 -8.57 22.98
C THR A 27 -21.81 -9.30 22.98
N GLU A 28 -21.64 -10.36 23.78
CA GLU A 28 -20.41 -11.17 23.82
C GLU A 28 -20.39 -12.33 22.81
N ASN A 29 -21.55 -12.72 22.24
CA ASN A 29 -21.64 -13.92 21.39
C ASN A 29 -21.58 -13.68 19.87
N PHE A 30 -21.37 -12.44 19.42
CA PHE A 30 -21.21 -12.13 17.99
C PHE A 30 -19.77 -12.30 17.48
N ALA A 31 -18.76 -12.29 18.36
CA ALA A 31 -17.35 -12.15 17.96
C ALA A 31 -16.68 -13.43 17.41
N HIS A 32 -17.33 -14.61 17.52
CA HIS A 32 -16.74 -15.88 17.12
C HIS A 32 -17.47 -16.62 15.98
N SER A 33 -18.73 -16.30 15.67
CA SER A 33 -19.49 -17.07 14.66
C SER A 33 -19.38 -16.52 13.23
N SER A 34 -19.20 -15.21 13.04
CA SER A 34 -19.19 -14.59 11.71
C SER A 34 -17.82 -14.60 11.03
N CYS A 35 -16.73 -14.65 11.81
CA CYS A 35 -15.36 -14.72 11.28
C CYS A 35 -14.83 -16.15 11.30
N HIS A 36 -15.36 -16.99 10.41
CA HIS A 36 -14.97 -18.39 10.29
C HIS A 36 -14.89 -18.78 8.81
N PRO A 37 -13.95 -19.63 8.38
CA PRO A 37 -13.78 -19.96 6.96
C PRO A 37 -15.05 -20.47 6.27
N SER A 38 -15.91 -21.19 7.00
CA SER A 38 -17.17 -21.73 6.46
C SER A 38 -18.23 -20.68 6.13
N VAL A 39 -18.04 -19.44 6.57
CA VAL A 39 -18.94 -18.32 6.23
C VAL A 39 -18.67 -17.83 4.81
N PHE A 40 -17.44 -18.04 4.32
CA PHE A 40 -16.97 -17.47 3.08
C PHE A 40 -16.93 -18.48 1.96
N SER A 41 -17.18 -18.00 0.74
CA SER A 41 -17.01 -18.78 -0.47
C SER A 41 -16.13 -18.05 -1.49
N PHE A 42 -15.61 -18.79 -2.46
CA PHE A 42 -14.86 -18.21 -3.56
C PHE A 42 -15.82 -17.78 -4.67
N PRO A 43 -15.77 -16.51 -5.14
CA PRO A 43 -16.59 -16.09 -6.26
C PRO A 43 -16.19 -16.82 -7.54
N THR A 44 -17.10 -16.87 -8.51
CA THR A 44 -16.77 -17.40 -9.83
C THR A 44 -15.84 -16.43 -10.57
N ILE A 45 -14.58 -16.83 -10.75
CA ILE A 45 -13.58 -16.13 -11.56
C ILE A 45 -13.16 -17.05 -12.71
N PRO A 46 -13.33 -16.66 -13.98
CA PRO A 46 -12.97 -17.51 -15.12
C PRO A 46 -11.51 -17.94 -15.09
N GLY A 47 -11.26 -19.25 -15.14
CA GLY A 47 -9.90 -19.81 -15.17
C GLY A 47 -9.17 -19.77 -13.83
N ALA A 48 -9.86 -19.49 -12.72
CA ALA A 48 -9.30 -19.54 -11.37
C ALA A 48 -10.03 -20.56 -10.50
N GLU A 49 -9.29 -21.24 -9.63
CA GLU A 49 -9.83 -22.19 -8.66
C GLU A 49 -9.33 -21.92 -7.24
N LEU A 50 -10.21 -22.16 -6.26
CA LEU A 50 -9.91 -21.99 -4.85
C LEU A 50 -8.90 -23.06 -4.38
N ILE A 51 -7.88 -22.64 -3.63
CA ILE A 51 -7.01 -23.53 -2.87
C ILE A 51 -7.47 -23.61 -1.42
N ASN A 52 -7.64 -22.46 -0.76
CA ASN A 52 -7.95 -22.41 0.66
C ASN A 52 -8.60 -21.08 1.07
N ILE A 53 -9.42 -21.12 2.12
CA ILE A 53 -9.93 -19.95 2.82
C ILE A 53 -9.46 -20.05 4.28
N SER A 54 -8.80 -19.01 4.77
CA SER A 54 -8.57 -18.83 6.20
C SER A 54 -9.34 -17.60 6.70
N ALA A 55 -9.86 -17.69 7.92
CA ALA A 55 -10.53 -16.58 8.58
C ALA A 55 -10.37 -16.74 10.09
N SER A 56 -9.96 -15.68 10.77
CA SER A 56 -9.88 -15.67 12.23
C SER A 56 -10.07 -14.27 12.81
N SER A 57 -10.78 -14.19 13.93
CA SER A 57 -10.94 -12.95 14.67
C SER A 57 -9.61 -12.54 15.30
N VAL A 58 -9.20 -11.29 15.07
CA VAL A 58 -8.05 -10.67 15.71
C VAL A 58 -8.56 -9.54 16.59
N LEU A 59 -8.19 -9.56 17.87
CA LEU A 59 -8.65 -8.58 18.87
C LEU A 59 -7.47 -7.80 19.43
N ASN A 60 -7.71 -6.53 19.74
CA ASN A 60 -6.79 -5.59 20.35
C ASN A 60 -5.44 -5.47 19.60
N TYR A 61 -5.49 -5.56 18.26
CA TYR A 61 -4.30 -5.49 17.42
C TYR A 61 -3.80 -4.07 17.34
N THR A 62 -2.62 -3.81 17.92
CA THR A 62 -2.02 -2.47 17.94
C THR A 62 -0.76 -2.41 17.11
N LYS A 63 -0.74 -1.53 16.08
CA LYS A 63 0.45 -1.24 15.27
C LYS A 63 0.50 0.20 14.80
N THR A 64 1.72 0.69 14.64
CA THR A 64 2.01 1.92 13.89
C THR A 64 1.90 1.64 12.39
N SER A 65 1.17 2.49 11.69
CA SER A 65 0.82 2.31 10.28
C SER A 65 0.61 3.65 9.58
N LEU A 66 0.59 3.63 8.25
CA LEU A 66 0.39 4.76 7.35
C LEU A 66 -0.43 4.32 6.13
N LEU A 67 -0.84 5.27 5.29
CA LEU A 67 -1.44 4.95 3.99
C LEU A 67 -0.41 5.17 2.86
N PRO A 68 -0.60 4.54 1.67
CA PRO A 68 0.27 4.79 0.52
C PRO A 68 0.39 6.29 0.18
N GLY A 69 1.62 6.74 -0.07
CA GLY A 69 1.89 8.14 -0.45
C GLY A 69 1.79 9.14 0.70
N THR A 70 1.84 8.68 1.96
CA THR A 70 1.84 9.54 3.14
C THR A 70 3.08 9.28 4.00
N GLU A 71 3.60 10.31 4.66
CA GLU A 71 4.74 10.17 5.60
C GLU A 71 4.26 10.05 7.07
N ALA A 72 3.05 10.55 7.35
CA ALA A 72 2.53 10.61 8.70
C ALA A 72 2.10 9.22 9.19
N THR A 73 2.88 8.68 10.13
CA THR A 73 2.52 7.44 10.82
C THR A 73 1.61 7.71 12.02
N LYS A 74 0.72 6.75 12.31
CA LYS A 74 -0.16 6.77 13.47
C LYS A 74 -0.32 5.36 14.05
N SER A 75 -0.46 5.27 15.36
CA SER A 75 -0.83 4.02 16.03
C SER A 75 -2.33 3.78 15.94
N TYR A 76 -2.72 2.57 15.53
CA TYR A 76 -4.11 2.11 15.47
C TYR A 76 -4.24 0.87 16.34
N THR A 77 -5.33 0.81 17.11
CA THR A 77 -5.78 -0.39 17.83
C THR A 77 -7.10 -0.83 17.20
N ILE A 78 -7.14 -2.04 16.66
CA ILE A 78 -8.27 -2.53 15.87
C ILE A 78 -8.67 -3.96 16.25
N ASP A 79 -9.97 -4.23 16.13
CA ASP A 79 -10.54 -5.57 16.12
C ASP A 79 -11.08 -5.85 14.73
N PHE A 80 -10.72 -6.98 14.13
CA PHE A 80 -11.11 -7.29 12.76
C PHE A 80 -11.13 -8.80 12.50
N CYS A 81 -11.87 -9.19 11.47
CA CYS A 81 -11.77 -10.51 10.88
C CYS A 81 -10.62 -10.52 9.86
N ASN A 82 -9.58 -11.31 10.15
CA ASN A 82 -8.46 -11.51 9.24
C ASN A 82 -8.78 -12.67 8.30
N ILE A 83 -8.94 -12.38 7.02
CA ILE A 83 -9.35 -13.35 6.01
C ILE A 83 -8.25 -13.44 4.95
N THR A 84 -7.92 -14.65 4.53
CA THR A 84 -7.07 -14.88 3.36
C THR A 84 -7.75 -15.84 2.42
N ILE A 85 -7.92 -15.41 1.17
CA ILE A 85 -8.39 -16.24 0.07
C ILE A 85 -7.16 -16.64 -0.74
N THR A 86 -6.85 -17.92 -0.76
CA THR A 86 -5.75 -18.48 -1.55
C THR A 86 -6.35 -19.20 -2.76
N TYR A 87 -5.93 -18.81 -3.95
CA TYR A 87 -6.41 -19.37 -5.22
C TYR A 87 -5.27 -19.50 -6.22
N LYS A 88 -5.54 -20.14 -7.35
CA LYS A 88 -4.61 -20.24 -8.48
C LYS A 88 -5.34 -20.21 -9.81
N HIS A 89 -4.63 -19.95 -10.89
CA HIS A 89 -5.18 -20.12 -12.22
C HIS A 89 -5.09 -21.58 -12.67
N THR A 90 -6.14 -22.11 -13.30
CA THR A 90 -6.23 -23.51 -13.72
C THR A 90 -5.18 -23.92 -14.75
N SER A 91 -4.59 -22.96 -15.46
CA SER A 91 -3.53 -23.20 -16.46
C SER A 91 -2.13 -23.31 -15.84
N HIS A 92 -1.96 -22.96 -14.56
CA HIS A 92 -0.68 -22.87 -13.87
C HIS A 92 -0.80 -23.35 -12.41
N ASN A 93 0.27 -23.23 -11.63
CA ASN A 93 0.35 -23.79 -10.27
C ASN A 93 0.96 -22.80 -9.26
N GLU A 94 0.86 -21.50 -9.54
CA GLU A 94 1.12 -20.45 -8.56
C GLU A 94 0.11 -20.50 -7.41
N SER A 95 0.41 -19.79 -6.32
CA SER A 95 -0.51 -19.62 -5.20
C SER A 95 -0.65 -18.14 -4.95
N ILE A 96 -1.81 -17.58 -5.27
CA ILE A 96 -2.12 -16.15 -5.11
C ILE A 96 -2.94 -15.97 -3.85
N ASN A 97 -2.56 -15.02 -3.02
CA ASN A 97 -3.29 -14.65 -1.81
C ASN A 97 -3.96 -13.29 -1.99
N VAL A 98 -5.22 -13.22 -1.58
CA VAL A 98 -5.93 -11.96 -1.32
C VAL A 98 -6.14 -11.86 0.19
N SER A 99 -5.49 -10.86 0.79
CA SER A 99 -5.59 -10.54 2.21
C SER A 99 -6.69 -9.51 2.43
N ILE A 100 -7.61 -9.79 3.35
CA ILE A 100 -8.78 -8.98 3.63
C ILE A 100 -8.88 -8.78 5.14
N TRP A 101 -8.81 -7.53 5.59
CA TRP A 101 -9.04 -7.15 6.98
C TRP A 101 -10.39 -6.45 7.06
N ALA A 102 -11.38 -7.14 7.62
CA ALA A 102 -12.75 -6.65 7.74
C ALA A 102 -13.03 -6.22 9.20
N PRO A 103 -13.19 -4.91 9.48
CA PRO A 103 -13.59 -4.44 10.81
C PRO A 103 -14.90 -5.09 11.28
N LYS A 104 -15.17 -5.07 12.58
CA LYS A 104 -16.49 -5.48 13.10
C LYS A 104 -17.61 -4.72 12.38
N PRO A 105 -18.81 -5.31 12.20
CA PRO A 105 -19.95 -4.64 11.56
C PRO A 105 -20.22 -3.22 12.05
N ASP A 106 -20.10 -2.98 13.36
CA ASP A 106 -20.32 -1.66 13.97
C ASP A 106 -19.19 -0.64 13.69
N ASP A 107 -17.98 -1.12 13.37
CA ASP A 107 -16.80 -0.30 13.07
C ASP A 107 -16.64 -0.05 11.56
N TRP A 108 -17.39 -0.77 10.71
CA TRP A 108 -17.27 -0.67 9.28
C TRP A 108 -17.98 0.59 8.74
N ASN A 109 -17.22 1.44 8.05
CA ASN A 109 -17.70 2.67 7.44
C ASN A 109 -18.41 2.46 6.10
N ARG A 110 -18.73 1.20 5.75
CA ARG A 110 -19.41 0.77 4.53
C ARG A 110 -18.60 0.88 3.25
N ARG A 111 -17.27 1.00 3.35
CA ARG A 111 -16.38 1.15 2.20
C ARG A 111 -15.28 0.11 2.17
N ILE A 112 -14.79 -0.18 0.97
CA ILE A 112 -13.58 -0.98 0.73
C ILE A 112 -12.43 -0.03 0.39
N LEU A 113 -11.22 -0.34 0.87
CA LEU A 113 -9.98 0.28 0.43
C LEU A 113 -8.99 -0.79 0.01
N ALA A 114 -8.76 -0.90 -1.30
CA ALA A 114 -7.70 -1.71 -1.89
C ALA A 114 -6.35 -0.98 -1.81
N LEU A 115 -5.31 -1.72 -1.45
CA LEU A 115 -4.00 -1.17 -1.12
C LEU A 115 -2.95 -1.72 -2.08
N GLY A 116 -2.40 -0.82 -2.90
CA GLY A 116 -1.28 -1.13 -3.77
C GLY A 116 0.06 -1.14 -3.03
N GLY A 117 1.05 -1.78 -3.64
CA GLY A 117 2.41 -1.90 -3.12
C GLY A 117 3.38 -0.86 -3.65
N GLY A 118 4.62 -1.28 -3.86
CA GLY A 118 5.73 -0.45 -4.33
C GLY A 118 6.89 -1.32 -4.81
N GLY A 119 7.71 -0.77 -5.71
CA GLY A 119 8.66 -1.58 -6.47
C GLY A 119 7.94 -2.74 -7.17
N TYR A 120 8.42 -3.97 -6.94
CA TYR A 120 7.87 -5.20 -7.47
C TYR A 120 6.92 -5.93 -6.51
N ALA A 121 6.75 -5.47 -5.26
CA ALA A 121 5.77 -6.03 -4.35
C ALA A 121 4.36 -5.48 -4.67
N ALA A 122 3.37 -6.37 -4.78
CA ALA A 122 2.01 -5.98 -5.16
C ALA A 122 1.23 -5.26 -4.05
N THR A 123 1.65 -5.43 -2.79
CA THR A 123 1.14 -4.78 -1.58
C THR A 123 2.25 -4.69 -0.53
N PHE A 124 2.11 -3.81 0.46
CA PHE A 124 2.94 -3.79 1.68
C PHE A 124 2.22 -4.35 2.92
N ASP A 125 1.19 -5.17 2.70
CA ASP A 125 0.52 -5.97 3.71
C ASP A 125 0.04 -5.14 4.92
N HIS A 126 0.38 -5.61 6.13
CA HIS A 126 -0.05 -5.05 7.41
C HIS A 126 0.34 -3.57 7.56
N LEU A 127 1.40 -3.12 6.89
CA LEU A 127 1.85 -1.72 6.96
C LEU A 127 0.75 -0.76 6.52
N TYR A 128 -0.02 -1.11 5.49
CA TYR A 128 -1.11 -0.29 4.96
C TYR A 128 -2.48 -0.78 5.43
N GLN A 129 -2.67 -2.09 5.60
CA GLN A 129 -3.96 -2.65 6.02
C GLN A 129 -4.39 -2.18 7.40
N THR A 130 -3.44 -2.02 8.33
CA THR A 130 -3.76 -1.56 9.70
C THR A 130 -4.38 -0.17 9.69
N ALA A 131 -3.81 0.80 8.97
CA ALA A 131 -4.35 2.16 8.88
C ALA A 131 -5.70 2.20 8.15
N ALA A 132 -5.87 1.40 7.09
CA ALA A 132 -7.14 1.31 6.36
C ALA A 132 -8.26 0.73 7.24
N ALA A 133 -8.03 -0.41 7.89
CA ALA A 133 -8.97 -1.03 8.81
C ALA A 133 -9.25 -0.12 10.02
N GLY A 134 -8.23 0.55 10.57
CA GLY A 134 -8.39 1.51 11.68
C GLY A 134 -9.13 2.80 11.32
N LYS A 135 -9.38 3.04 10.03
CA LYS A 135 -10.27 4.10 9.54
C LYS A 135 -11.67 3.56 9.17
N GLY A 136 -11.96 2.31 9.52
CA GLY A 136 -13.24 1.64 9.31
C GLY A 136 -13.44 1.07 7.90
N PHE A 137 -12.41 1.04 7.04
CA PHE A 137 -12.54 0.39 5.73
C PHE A 137 -12.36 -1.12 5.86
N VAL A 138 -13.00 -1.89 4.97
CA VAL A 138 -12.49 -3.23 4.66
C VAL A 138 -11.24 -3.06 3.81
N ALA A 139 -10.09 -3.47 4.35
CA ALA A 139 -8.80 -3.29 3.69
C ALA A 139 -8.44 -4.54 2.90
N ILE A 140 -8.20 -4.41 1.59
CA ILE A 140 -7.86 -5.54 0.71
C ILE A 140 -6.51 -5.35 0.01
N GLY A 141 -5.79 -6.45 -0.19
CA GLY A 141 -4.52 -6.47 -0.92
C GLY A 141 -4.27 -7.84 -1.55
N THR A 142 -3.41 -7.90 -2.57
CA THR A 142 -2.96 -9.17 -3.19
C THR A 142 -1.45 -9.23 -3.22
N ASP A 143 -0.89 -10.43 -3.05
CA ASP A 143 0.54 -10.70 -3.24
C ASP A 143 0.92 -10.97 -4.71
N SER A 144 -0.07 -11.03 -5.62
CA SER A 144 0.12 -11.37 -7.03
C SER A 144 0.86 -12.69 -7.27
N GLY A 145 0.81 -13.63 -6.31
CA GLY A 145 1.41 -14.96 -6.46
C GLY A 145 2.92 -15.02 -6.20
N HIS A 146 3.52 -13.98 -5.62
CA HIS A 146 4.94 -13.91 -5.31
C HIS A 146 5.19 -13.25 -3.94
N PRO A 147 6.43 -13.25 -3.40
CA PRO A 147 6.72 -12.62 -2.11
C PRO A 147 6.22 -11.17 -2.05
N SER A 148 5.44 -10.86 -1.01
CA SER A 148 4.87 -9.52 -0.76
C SER A 148 5.55 -8.82 0.41
N GLY A 149 5.16 -7.56 0.64
CA GLY A 149 5.66 -6.76 1.75
C GLY A 149 6.82 -5.84 1.34
N MET A 150 7.09 -4.87 2.21
CA MET A 150 8.08 -3.82 1.94
C MET A 150 9.50 -4.36 1.69
N THR A 151 9.87 -5.46 2.35
CA THR A 151 11.18 -6.12 2.16
C THR A 151 11.33 -6.82 0.81
N SER A 152 10.22 -7.13 0.13
CA SER A 152 10.21 -7.81 -1.17
C SER A 152 10.04 -6.83 -2.33
N ALA A 153 10.03 -5.53 -2.08
CA ALA A 153 9.84 -4.50 -3.12
C ALA A 153 10.91 -4.54 -4.24
N PHE A 154 12.05 -5.18 -4.00
CA PHE A 154 13.12 -5.33 -4.98
C PHE A 154 13.45 -6.81 -5.30
N ASP A 155 12.62 -7.74 -4.82
CA ASP A 155 12.76 -9.14 -5.19
C ASP A 155 12.14 -9.37 -6.57
N THR A 156 12.97 -9.80 -7.52
CA THR A 156 12.56 -10.16 -8.88
C THR A 156 12.84 -11.62 -9.21
N SER A 157 13.16 -12.45 -8.20
CA SER A 157 13.48 -13.87 -8.40
C SER A 157 12.30 -14.65 -8.99
N TRP A 158 11.06 -14.20 -8.72
CA TRP A 158 9.81 -14.76 -9.22
C TRP A 158 9.56 -14.46 -10.71
N ALA A 159 10.21 -13.45 -11.27
CA ALA A 159 10.01 -13.04 -12.66
C ALA A 159 10.66 -14.00 -13.67
N LEU A 160 11.48 -14.93 -13.19
CA LEU A 160 12.10 -15.98 -13.98
C LEU A 160 11.64 -17.37 -13.50
N ASP A 161 11.55 -18.32 -14.42
CA ASP A 161 11.34 -19.73 -14.10
C ASP A 161 12.65 -20.43 -13.70
N ALA A 162 12.58 -21.71 -13.37
CA ALA A 162 13.73 -22.51 -12.94
C ALA A 162 14.83 -22.65 -14.02
N ASP A 163 14.46 -22.48 -15.30
CA ASP A 163 15.36 -22.53 -16.44
C ASP A 163 15.92 -21.14 -16.81
N GLY A 164 15.51 -20.09 -16.07
CA GLY A 164 15.91 -18.70 -16.29
C GLY A 164 15.14 -17.99 -17.40
N ASN A 165 14.05 -18.57 -17.91
CA ASN A 165 13.17 -17.90 -18.86
C ASN A 165 12.19 -16.98 -18.14
N SER A 166 11.60 -16.02 -18.86
CA SER A 166 10.59 -15.15 -18.27
C SER A 166 9.36 -15.94 -17.80
N ASN A 167 9.02 -15.78 -16.53
CA ASN A 167 7.77 -16.26 -15.97
C ASN A 167 6.65 -15.28 -16.33
N THR A 168 6.14 -15.40 -17.55
CA THR A 168 5.11 -14.50 -18.09
C THR A 168 3.83 -14.52 -17.27
N HIS A 169 3.46 -15.66 -16.67
CA HIS A 169 2.25 -15.81 -15.87
C HIS A 169 2.29 -14.97 -14.58
N LEU A 170 3.34 -15.09 -13.77
CA LEU A 170 3.49 -14.23 -12.59
C LEU A 170 3.69 -12.76 -12.97
N THR A 171 4.30 -12.49 -14.14
CA THR A 171 4.43 -11.12 -14.66
C THR A 171 3.07 -10.52 -15.03
N GLU A 172 2.15 -11.31 -15.59
CA GLU A 172 0.76 -10.89 -15.87
C GLU A 172 -0.06 -10.73 -14.59
N ASP A 173 0.14 -11.61 -13.60
CA ASP A 173 -0.47 -11.53 -12.28
C ASP A 173 -0.13 -10.22 -11.58
N TRP A 174 1.16 -9.94 -11.45
CA TRP A 174 1.66 -8.68 -10.91
C TRP A 174 1.27 -7.48 -11.79
N GLY A 175 1.29 -7.68 -13.11
CA GLY A 175 1.06 -6.63 -14.09
C GLY A 175 -0.37 -6.09 -14.03
N PHE A 176 -1.37 -6.98 -14.04
CA PHE A 176 -2.77 -6.56 -14.11
C PHE A 176 -3.79 -7.57 -13.59
N ARG A 177 -3.59 -8.88 -13.76
CA ARG A 177 -4.66 -9.87 -13.64
C ARG A 177 -5.23 -9.94 -12.21
N THR A 178 -4.36 -10.11 -11.22
CA THR A 178 -4.81 -10.27 -9.83
C THR A 178 -5.39 -9.00 -9.22
N LEU A 179 -5.09 -7.82 -9.80
CA LEU A 179 -5.65 -6.55 -9.33
C LEU A 179 -7.17 -6.49 -9.52
N GLY A 180 -7.65 -6.96 -10.67
CA GLY A 180 -9.08 -7.06 -10.96
C GLY A 180 -9.75 -8.14 -10.11
N GLU A 181 -9.10 -9.29 -9.98
CA GLU A 181 -9.60 -10.44 -9.20
C GLU A 181 -9.72 -10.11 -7.70
N MET A 182 -8.74 -9.40 -7.14
CA MET A 182 -8.78 -8.86 -5.79
C MET A 182 -10.04 -8.01 -5.56
N SER A 183 -10.45 -7.18 -6.52
CA SER A 183 -11.68 -6.38 -6.40
C SER A 183 -12.93 -7.26 -6.34
N VAL A 184 -13.02 -8.28 -7.20
CA VAL A 184 -14.14 -9.23 -7.23
C VAL A 184 -14.23 -10.01 -5.91
N ILE A 185 -13.09 -10.57 -5.46
CA ILE A 185 -12.99 -11.33 -4.21
C ILE A 185 -13.34 -10.44 -3.02
N GLY A 186 -12.77 -9.25 -2.92
CA GLY A 186 -13.03 -8.33 -1.82
C GLY A 186 -14.50 -7.94 -1.69
N LYS A 187 -15.18 -7.63 -2.80
CA LYS A 187 -16.61 -7.29 -2.80
C LYS A 187 -17.49 -8.48 -2.42
N HIS A 188 -17.15 -9.67 -2.90
CA HIS A 188 -17.85 -10.92 -2.56
C HIS A 188 -17.79 -11.22 -1.06
N ILE A 189 -16.58 -11.15 -0.48
CA ILE A 189 -16.38 -11.40 0.96
C ILE A 189 -17.07 -10.35 1.83
N VAL A 190 -17.11 -9.08 1.40
CA VAL A 190 -17.87 -8.03 2.07
C VAL A 190 -19.37 -8.34 2.08
N GLU A 191 -19.91 -8.80 0.96
CA GLU A 191 -21.32 -9.16 0.87
C GLU A 191 -21.66 -10.31 1.84
N GLU A 192 -20.83 -11.34 1.91
CA GLU A 192 -21.03 -12.47 2.83
C GLU A 192 -20.86 -12.07 4.31
N TYR A 193 -19.86 -11.25 4.64
CA TYR A 193 -19.58 -10.88 6.03
C TYR A 193 -20.59 -9.89 6.62
N TYR A 194 -20.99 -8.88 5.84
CA TYR A 194 -21.88 -7.82 6.31
C TYR A 194 -23.33 -7.98 5.84
N ASN A 195 -23.63 -9.00 5.03
CA ASN A 195 -24.94 -9.22 4.38
C ASN A 195 -25.39 -8.03 3.54
N ARG A 196 -24.44 -7.37 2.86
CA ARG A 196 -24.68 -6.21 1.98
C ARG A 196 -23.44 -5.84 1.16
N LEU A 197 -23.68 -5.21 0.01
CA LEU A 197 -22.63 -4.59 -0.79
C LEU A 197 -22.04 -3.33 -0.10
N PRO A 198 -20.76 -3.00 -0.39
CA PRO A 198 -20.17 -1.73 0.01
C PRO A 198 -20.88 -0.56 -0.67
N ASP A 199 -20.95 0.60 0.00
CA ASP A 199 -21.46 1.82 -0.62
C ASP A 199 -20.47 2.34 -1.68
N TYR A 200 -19.16 2.20 -1.43
CA TYR A 200 -18.08 2.55 -2.35
C TYR A 200 -16.86 1.65 -2.15
N ALA A 201 -16.11 1.41 -3.23
CA ALA A 201 -14.82 0.75 -3.21
C ALA A 201 -13.74 1.66 -3.79
N TYR A 202 -12.64 1.85 -3.06
CA TYR A 202 -11.53 2.71 -3.46
C TYR A 202 -10.25 1.89 -3.64
N PHE A 203 -9.32 2.41 -4.44
CA PHE A 203 -7.94 1.94 -4.51
C PHE A 203 -6.97 3.08 -4.17
N THR A 204 -5.90 2.77 -3.45
CA THR A 204 -4.80 3.71 -3.21
C THR A 204 -3.45 3.02 -3.31
N GLY A 205 -2.48 3.67 -3.94
CA GLY A 205 -1.12 3.13 -4.13
C GLY A 205 -0.11 4.22 -4.49
N CYS A 206 1.17 3.98 -4.21
CA CYS A 206 2.28 4.89 -4.52
C CYS A 206 3.37 4.14 -5.29
N SER A 207 4.09 4.78 -6.23
CA SER A 207 5.15 4.13 -7.01
C SER A 207 4.62 2.93 -7.83
N GLY A 208 5.07 1.71 -7.56
CA GLY A 208 4.50 0.47 -8.11
C GLY A 208 3.00 0.35 -7.85
N GLY A 209 2.51 0.81 -6.70
CA GLY A 209 1.07 0.90 -6.42
C GLY A 209 0.35 1.98 -7.23
N GLY A 210 1.03 3.09 -7.56
CA GLY A 210 0.47 4.10 -8.46
C GLY A 210 0.29 3.54 -9.88
N ARG A 211 1.25 2.73 -10.36
CA ARG A 211 1.14 1.98 -11.62
C ARG A 211 -0.10 1.06 -11.59
N GLN A 212 -0.27 0.27 -10.53
CA GLN A 212 -1.43 -0.60 -10.35
C GLN A 212 -2.74 0.19 -10.42
N GLY A 213 -2.80 1.38 -9.81
CA GLY A 213 -3.97 2.27 -9.88
C GLY A 213 -4.32 2.67 -11.31
N LEU A 214 -3.33 3.07 -12.12
CA LEU A 214 -3.57 3.39 -13.52
C LEU A 214 -3.96 2.17 -14.36
N VAL A 215 -3.40 1.00 -14.08
CA VAL A 215 -3.79 -0.27 -14.72
C VAL A 215 -5.25 -0.61 -14.39
N LEU A 216 -5.66 -0.46 -13.14
CA LEU A 216 -7.05 -0.67 -12.72
C LEU A 216 -8.00 0.26 -13.46
N ALA A 217 -7.66 1.55 -13.59
CA ALA A 217 -8.46 2.51 -14.35
C ALA A 217 -8.63 2.11 -15.83
N GLN A 218 -7.56 1.60 -16.45
CA GLN A 218 -7.53 1.26 -17.88
C GLN A 218 -8.19 -0.09 -18.19
N ARG A 219 -7.94 -1.11 -17.37
CA ARG A 219 -8.33 -2.50 -17.64
C ARG A 219 -9.55 -2.96 -16.86
N TYR A 220 -9.79 -2.38 -15.69
CA TYR A 220 -10.87 -2.76 -14.79
C TYR A 220 -11.66 -1.53 -14.34
N PRO A 221 -12.25 -0.75 -15.26
CA PRO A 221 -12.87 0.54 -14.95
C PRO A 221 -14.08 0.47 -14.00
N LYS A 222 -14.59 -0.74 -13.71
CA LYS A 222 -15.69 -0.99 -12.76
C LYS A 222 -15.22 -1.59 -11.42
N ALA A 223 -13.91 -1.79 -11.26
CA ALA A 223 -13.36 -2.38 -10.04
C ALA A 223 -13.48 -1.43 -8.84
N PHE A 224 -13.26 -0.12 -9.03
CA PHE A 224 -13.25 0.87 -7.95
C PHE A 224 -13.92 2.17 -8.39
N ASP A 225 -14.64 2.81 -7.46
CA ASP A 225 -15.33 4.09 -7.65
C ASP A 225 -14.37 5.29 -7.57
N GLY A 226 -13.22 5.11 -6.94
CA GLY A 226 -12.16 6.12 -6.88
C GLY A 226 -10.77 5.50 -6.73
N ILE A 227 -9.80 6.11 -7.41
CA ILE A 227 -8.41 5.64 -7.45
C ILE A 227 -7.48 6.80 -7.08
N LEU A 228 -6.69 6.63 -6.03
CA LEU A 228 -5.58 7.53 -5.69
C LEU A 228 -4.26 6.87 -6.13
N ALA A 229 -3.72 7.33 -7.25
CA ALA A 229 -2.46 6.84 -7.82
C ALA A 229 -1.35 7.88 -7.62
N ALA A 230 -0.52 7.71 -6.59
CA ALA A 230 0.59 8.61 -6.28
C ALA A 230 1.88 8.15 -6.97
N ALA A 231 2.67 9.10 -7.47
CA ALA A 231 3.97 8.88 -8.12
C ALA A 231 4.01 7.60 -9.01
N PRO A 232 3.09 7.44 -9.98
CA PRO A 232 2.88 6.16 -10.64
C PRO A 232 4.08 5.73 -11.47
N ALA A 233 4.66 4.56 -11.14
CA ALA A 233 5.81 3.99 -11.85
C ALA A 233 5.39 3.34 -13.18
N ILE A 234 4.99 4.18 -14.14
CA ILE A 234 4.65 3.77 -15.51
C ILE A 234 5.87 3.77 -16.43
N ASN A 235 5.75 3.14 -17.60
CA ASN A 235 6.81 3.03 -18.62
C ASN A 235 8.12 2.50 -18.03
N LEU A 236 8.05 1.41 -17.25
CA LEU A 236 9.16 0.84 -16.49
C LEU A 236 10.37 0.51 -17.37
N GLU A 237 10.14 0.13 -18.62
CA GLU A 237 11.15 -0.13 -19.64
C GLU A 237 12.02 1.09 -19.98
N THR A 238 11.52 2.31 -19.72
CA THR A 238 12.26 3.56 -19.88
C THR A 238 12.71 4.12 -18.54
N PHE A 239 11.81 4.12 -17.55
CA PHE A 239 12.07 4.67 -16.21
C PHE A 239 13.21 3.96 -15.48
N ILE A 240 13.23 2.62 -15.48
CA ILE A 240 14.25 1.87 -14.73
C ILE A 240 15.65 2.10 -15.32
N PRO A 241 15.89 1.98 -16.64
CA PRO A 241 17.19 2.35 -17.20
C PRO A 241 17.59 3.81 -16.95
N ALA A 242 16.64 4.74 -17.03
CA ALA A 242 16.91 6.16 -16.76
C ALA A 242 17.39 6.38 -15.31
N ALA A 243 16.84 5.67 -14.33
CA ALA A 243 17.26 5.76 -12.93
C ALA A 243 18.73 5.31 -12.71
N TYR A 244 19.25 4.42 -13.56
CA TYR A 244 20.66 3.97 -13.50
C TYR A 244 21.62 4.88 -14.29
N TRP A 245 21.10 5.73 -15.16
CA TRP A 245 21.93 6.55 -16.05
C TRP A 245 22.97 7.41 -15.31
N PRO A 246 22.63 8.16 -14.24
CA PRO A 246 23.63 8.94 -13.50
C PRO A 246 24.76 8.08 -12.94
N THR A 247 24.43 6.90 -12.40
CA THR A 247 25.44 5.96 -11.87
C THR A 247 26.34 5.37 -12.93
N GLN A 248 25.81 5.14 -14.13
CA GLN A 248 26.60 4.67 -15.27
C GLN A 248 27.58 5.74 -15.72
N VAL A 249 27.13 7.01 -15.85
CA VAL A 249 27.98 8.14 -16.22
C VAL A 249 29.10 8.35 -15.20
N MET A 250 28.77 8.35 -13.89
CA MET A 250 29.76 8.45 -12.82
C MET A 250 30.83 7.35 -12.92
N ARG A 251 30.42 6.11 -13.21
CA ARG A 251 31.33 4.97 -13.35
C ARG A 251 32.24 5.09 -14.57
N GLU A 252 31.71 5.53 -15.71
CA GLU A 252 32.48 5.71 -16.94
C GLU A 252 33.51 6.84 -16.80
N LEU A 253 33.12 7.94 -16.17
CA LEU A 253 33.98 9.11 -15.94
C LEU A 253 34.92 8.94 -14.74
N LYS A 254 34.67 7.96 -13.87
CA LYS A 254 35.35 7.74 -12.59
C LYS A 254 35.26 8.96 -11.66
N VAL A 255 34.14 9.67 -11.70
CA VAL A 255 33.85 10.85 -10.88
C VAL A 255 32.54 10.62 -10.15
N TYR A 256 32.56 10.84 -8.83
CA TYR A 256 31.41 10.67 -7.94
C TYR A 256 31.26 11.98 -7.16
N PRO A 257 30.41 12.91 -7.62
CA PRO A 257 30.23 14.18 -6.93
C PRO A 257 29.88 13.97 -5.46
N ALA A 258 30.51 14.74 -4.57
CA ALA A 258 30.22 14.67 -3.15
C ALA A 258 28.79 15.18 -2.87
N PRO A 259 28.13 14.77 -1.78
CA PRO A 259 26.79 15.27 -1.44
C PRO A 259 26.70 16.81 -1.40
N CYS A 260 27.73 17.50 -0.90
CA CYS A 260 27.80 18.97 -0.92
C CYS A 260 27.91 19.57 -2.33
N GLU A 261 28.50 18.85 -3.29
CA GLU A 261 28.58 19.30 -4.68
C GLU A 261 27.22 19.13 -5.39
N ILE A 262 26.52 18.01 -5.13
CA ILE A 262 25.13 17.80 -5.58
C ILE A 262 24.23 18.89 -5.02
N GLU A 263 24.32 19.19 -3.73
CA GLU A 263 23.54 20.25 -3.08
C GLU A 263 23.83 21.62 -3.71
N ALA A 264 25.08 21.92 -4.04
CA ALA A 264 25.44 23.17 -4.70
C ALA A 264 24.82 23.29 -6.11
N PHE A 265 24.65 22.18 -6.84
CA PHE A 265 23.85 22.18 -8.08
C PHE A 265 22.37 22.42 -7.80
N THR A 266 21.79 21.77 -6.79
CA THR A 266 20.39 21.97 -6.39
C THR A 266 20.10 23.43 -6.02
N VAL A 267 20.94 24.03 -5.17
CA VAL A 267 20.82 25.45 -4.78
C VAL A 267 20.90 26.37 -6.00
N ALA A 268 21.81 26.10 -6.93
CA ALA A 268 21.92 26.90 -8.15
C ALA A 268 20.69 26.75 -9.07
N ALA A 269 20.07 25.56 -9.12
CA ALA A 269 18.84 25.34 -9.84
C ALA A 269 17.66 26.10 -9.20
N ILE A 270 17.52 26.04 -7.87
CA ILE A 270 16.51 26.80 -7.11
C ILE A 270 16.69 28.30 -7.36
N GLN A 271 17.90 28.84 -7.19
CA GLN A 271 18.19 30.25 -7.44
C GLN A 271 17.84 30.71 -8.86
N GLN A 272 17.94 29.84 -9.85
CA GLN A 272 17.56 30.18 -11.22
C GLN A 272 16.04 30.13 -11.45
N CYS A 273 15.33 29.27 -10.72
CA CYS A 273 14.00 28.80 -11.12
C CYS A 273 12.87 29.05 -10.11
N ASP A 274 13.16 29.34 -8.86
CA ASP A 274 12.20 29.59 -7.76
C ASP A 274 11.15 30.63 -8.17
N ALA A 275 11.60 31.85 -8.46
CA ALA A 275 10.75 32.98 -8.85
C ALA A 275 9.95 32.81 -10.18
N LEU A 276 10.10 31.70 -10.90
CA LEU A 276 9.37 31.50 -12.16
C LEU A 276 7.86 31.40 -11.95
N ASP A 277 7.41 30.88 -10.80
CA ASP A 277 5.99 30.74 -10.45
C ASP A 277 5.38 32.02 -9.85
N GLY A 278 6.21 33.06 -9.65
CA GLY A 278 5.82 34.34 -9.08
C GLY A 278 5.99 34.44 -7.57
N ASP A 279 6.51 33.40 -6.92
CA ASP A 279 6.91 33.40 -5.51
C ASP A 279 8.40 33.02 -5.37
N GLU A 280 9.09 33.56 -4.37
CA GLU A 280 10.50 33.22 -4.09
C GLU A 280 10.56 32.61 -2.69
N ASP A 281 10.23 31.32 -2.61
CA ASP A 281 10.00 30.60 -1.36
C ASP A 281 10.99 29.44 -1.13
N GLY A 282 11.94 29.26 -2.05
CA GLY A 282 12.91 28.18 -2.06
C GLY A 282 12.42 26.91 -2.78
N THR A 283 11.29 26.95 -3.47
CA THR A 283 10.65 25.80 -4.13
C THR A 283 10.47 26.05 -5.62
N ILE A 284 10.83 25.06 -6.44
CA ILE A 284 10.53 25.12 -7.88
C ILE A 284 9.11 24.58 -8.12
N SER A 285 8.07 25.41 -8.03
CA SER A 285 6.69 24.94 -8.23
C SER A 285 6.28 24.81 -9.70
N MET A 286 7.06 25.41 -10.62
CA MET A 286 6.92 25.21 -12.08
C MET A 286 8.17 24.55 -12.68
N PRO A 287 8.43 23.26 -12.38
CA PRO A 287 9.63 22.57 -12.85
C PRO A 287 9.74 22.50 -14.37
N GLU A 288 8.62 22.44 -15.10
CA GLU A 288 8.65 22.43 -16.58
C GLU A 288 9.15 23.75 -17.20
N SER A 289 9.03 24.86 -16.46
CA SER A 289 9.56 26.17 -16.89
C SER A 289 11.03 26.37 -16.51
N CYS A 290 11.59 25.51 -15.66
CA CYS A 290 12.97 25.58 -15.23
C CYS A 290 13.91 24.95 -16.26
N HIS A 291 14.69 25.79 -16.96
CA HIS A 291 15.74 25.36 -17.89
C HIS A 291 17.13 25.59 -17.30
N PHE A 292 17.41 24.97 -16.15
CA PHE A 292 18.73 24.97 -15.52
C PHE A 292 19.69 24.02 -16.26
N GLU A 293 20.94 24.44 -16.41
CA GLU A 293 21.98 23.67 -17.11
C GLU A 293 23.23 23.61 -16.22
N ALA A 294 23.54 22.42 -15.69
CA ALA A 294 24.67 22.21 -14.77
C ALA A 294 26.02 22.65 -15.37
N SER A 295 26.16 22.58 -16.70
CA SER A 295 27.37 23.03 -17.41
C SER A 295 27.70 24.51 -17.21
N ARG A 296 26.73 25.35 -16.81
CA ARG A 296 26.95 26.77 -16.50
C ARG A 296 27.76 26.99 -15.23
N LEU A 297 27.91 25.97 -14.39
CA LEU A 297 28.70 26.06 -13.16
C LEU A 297 30.16 25.62 -13.35
N ILE A 298 30.51 24.98 -14.47
CA ILE A 298 31.87 24.46 -14.70
C ILE A 298 32.92 25.56 -14.46
N GLY A 299 33.89 25.24 -13.60
CA GLY A 299 34.98 26.15 -13.23
C GLY A 299 34.62 27.19 -12.17
N LYS A 300 33.33 27.36 -11.80
CA LYS A 300 32.94 28.19 -10.64
C LYS A 300 33.37 27.52 -9.34
N GLU A 301 33.65 28.35 -8.33
CA GLU A 301 34.04 27.89 -7.00
C GLU A 301 32.81 27.43 -6.21
N LEU A 302 32.99 26.36 -5.43
CA LEU A 302 32.07 25.93 -4.40
C LEU A 302 32.83 25.61 -3.11
N SER A 303 32.18 25.83 -1.97
CA SER A 303 32.65 25.28 -0.71
C SER A 303 31.99 23.92 -0.47
N CYS A 304 32.79 22.88 -0.28
CA CYS A 304 32.33 21.50 -0.09
C CYS A 304 33.12 20.90 1.07
N ASP A 305 32.44 20.54 2.17
CA ASP A 305 33.08 19.99 3.39
C ASP A 305 34.23 20.86 3.95
N GLY A 306 34.10 22.19 3.85
CA GLY A 306 35.12 23.14 4.32
C GLY A 306 36.30 23.36 3.37
N GLU A 307 36.33 22.67 2.23
CA GLU A 307 37.32 22.86 1.18
C GLU A 307 36.77 23.72 0.04
N GLN A 308 37.64 24.54 -0.55
CA GLN A 308 37.33 25.24 -1.80
C GLN A 308 37.57 24.29 -2.97
N ARG A 309 36.51 24.00 -3.72
CA ARG A 309 36.53 23.15 -4.91
C ARG A 309 36.00 23.94 -6.11
N ARG A 310 36.11 23.35 -7.29
CA ARG A 310 35.50 23.88 -8.51
C ARG A 310 34.64 22.81 -9.15
N PHE A 311 33.49 23.21 -9.68
CA PHE A 311 32.65 22.28 -10.43
C PHE A 311 33.42 21.78 -11.65
N THR A 312 33.48 20.46 -11.78
CA THR A 312 34.15 19.80 -12.91
C THR A 312 33.17 19.56 -14.06
N LYS A 313 33.70 19.36 -15.27
CA LYS A 313 32.86 18.97 -16.41
C LYS A 313 32.20 17.62 -16.16
N GLU A 314 32.94 16.70 -15.56
CA GLU A 314 32.52 15.33 -15.26
C GLU A 314 31.41 15.30 -14.20
N ALA A 315 31.52 16.14 -13.15
CA ALA A 315 30.46 16.32 -12.17
C ALA A 315 29.19 16.90 -12.82
N ALA A 316 29.33 17.94 -13.63
CA ALA A 316 28.20 18.53 -14.36
C ALA A 316 27.53 17.53 -15.34
N MET A 317 28.30 16.64 -15.96
CA MET A 317 27.76 15.56 -16.81
C MET A 317 27.00 14.49 -16.00
N SER A 318 27.36 14.28 -14.74
CA SER A 318 26.76 13.26 -13.87
C SER A 318 25.40 13.68 -13.29
N VAL A 319 25.09 14.98 -13.29
CA VAL A 319 23.85 15.57 -12.76
C VAL A 319 22.96 16.18 -13.84
N ARG A 320 23.30 15.95 -15.11
CA ARG A 320 22.53 16.39 -16.28
C ARG A 320 21.30 15.52 -16.48
#